data_AF-A0A8J7FTJ1-F1
#
_entry.id   AF-A0A8J7FTJ1-F1
#
_cell.length_a   1.000
_cell.length_b   1.000
_cell.length_c   1.000
_cell.angle_alpha   90.00
_cell.angle_beta   90.00
_cell.angle_gamma   90.00
#
_symmetry.space_group_name_H-M   'P 1'
#
loop_
_entity.id
_entity.type
_entity.pdbx_description
1 polymer ?
#
loop_
_entity_poly.entity_id
_entity_poly.type
_entity_poly.pdbx_seq_one_letter_code
_entity_poly.pdbx_strand_id
1 'polypeptide(L)' 'MQNFKSVSTRRINQLRKTAGSPVWQRNYYEHIIRDQRALQNIRRYIQNDPLSWWQDQLHPNPPSKC' A
#
# COMPACT_ATOMS: atom_id res chain seq x y z
N MET A 1 -6.76 6.46 9.58
CA MET A 1 -6.36 6.48 8.15
C MET A 1 -7.24 7.36 7.23
N GLN A 2 -8.56 7.47 7.48
CA GLN A 2 -9.49 8.16 6.56
C GLN A 2 -9.14 9.64 6.27
N ASN A 3 -8.78 10.44 7.29
CA ASN A 3 -8.43 11.85 7.07
C ASN A 3 -7.18 12.02 6.18
N PHE A 4 -6.12 11.26 6.45
CA PHE A 4 -4.90 11.27 5.64
C PHE A 4 -5.18 10.95 4.16
N LYS A 5 -5.94 9.88 3.90
CA LYS A 5 -6.31 9.50 2.52
C LYS A 5 -7.14 10.60 1.84
N SER A 6 -8.11 11.19 2.55
CA SER A 6 -8.97 12.25 2.01
C SER A 6 -8.17 13.51 1.63
N VAL A 7 -7.37 14.03 2.56
CA VAL A 7 -6.59 15.26 2.36
C VAL A 7 -5.58 15.10 1.23
N SER A 8 -4.85 13.96 1.23
CA SER A 8 -3.88 13.67 0.17
C SER A 8 -4.54 13.48 -1.20
N THR A 9 -5.68 12.77 -1.28
CA THR A 9 -6.43 12.61 -2.54
C THR A 9 -6.87 13.95 -3.12
N ARG A 10 -7.39 14.87 -2.28
CA ARG A 10 -7.81 16.19 -2.75
C ARG A 10 -6.64 16.95 -3.37
N ARG A 11 -5.48 16.98 -2.71
CA ARG A 11 -4.29 17.68 -3.21
C ARG A 11 -3.76 17.06 -4.50
N ILE A 12 -3.71 15.73 -4.58
CA ILE A 12 -3.25 15.01 -5.79
C ILE A 12 -4.17 15.30 -6.97
N ASN A 13 -5.50 15.22 -6.76
CA ASN A 13 -6.47 15.46 -7.84
C ASN A 13 -6.48 16.92 -8.31
N GLN A 14 -6.22 17.88 -7.43
CA GLN A 14 -6.02 19.28 -7.81
C GLN A 14 -4.78 19.46 -8.70
N LEU A 15 -3.64 18.86 -8.32
CA LEU A 15 -2.40 18.95 -9.08
C LEU A 15 -2.50 18.25 -10.44
N ARG A 16 -3.15 17.09 -10.49
CA ARG A 16 -3.31 16.29 -11.71
C ARG A 16 -4.47 16.76 -12.60
N LYS A 17 -5.32 17.68 -12.13
CA LYS A 17 -6.60 18.06 -12.77
C LYS A 17 -7.52 16.85 -13.02
N THR A 18 -7.47 15.85 -12.13
CA THR A 18 -8.23 14.60 -12.19
C THR A 18 -9.24 14.54 -11.05
N ALA A 19 -10.13 15.53 -10.96
CA ALA A 19 -11.13 15.60 -9.90
C ALA A 19 -12.01 14.33 -9.91
N GLY A 20 -12.23 13.73 -8.74
CA GLY A 20 -13.04 12.51 -8.58
C GLY A 20 -12.32 11.19 -8.90
N SER A 21 -11.11 11.22 -9.46
CA SER A 21 -10.35 9.99 -9.69
C SER A 21 -9.88 9.35 -8.37
N PRO A 22 -10.08 8.04 -8.19
CA PRO A 22 -9.60 7.34 -7.00
C PRO A 22 -8.07 7.28 -7.02
N VAL A 23 -7.45 7.71 -5.93
CA VAL A 23 -5.98 7.69 -5.78
C VAL A 23 -5.53 6.49 -4.95
N TRP A 24 -6.29 6.14 -3.92
CA TRP A 24 -5.94 5.06 -3.00
C TRP A 24 -6.71 3.78 -3.33
N GLN A 25 -6.04 2.64 -3.17
CA GLN A 25 -6.75 1.36 -3.04
C GLN A 25 -7.67 1.38 -1.81
N ARG A 26 -8.77 0.63 -1.90
CA ARG A 26 -9.72 0.44 -0.79
C ARG A 26 -9.04 -0.32 0.35
N ASN A 27 -9.42 0.01 1.59
CA ASN A 27 -8.81 -0.51 2.83
C ASN A 27 -7.33 -0.14 2.99
N TYR A 28 -6.75 -0.52 4.13
CA TYR A 28 -5.34 -0.33 4.42
C TYR A 28 -4.88 -1.47 5.34
N TYR A 29 -3.60 -1.83 5.27
CA TYR A 29 -3.03 -2.82 6.17
C TYR A 29 -2.68 -2.17 7.51
N GLU A 30 -3.08 -2.81 8.61
CA GLU A 30 -2.78 -2.39 9.97
C GLU A 30 -2.24 -3.57 10.76
N HIS A 31 -1.10 -3.36 11.44
CA HIS A 31 -0.48 -4.38 12.27
C HIS A 31 0.22 -3.74 13.47
N ILE A 32 -0.08 -4.23 14.67
CA ILE A 32 0.53 -3.76 15.92
C ILE A 32 1.79 -4.59 16.18
N ILE A 33 2.95 -3.94 16.20
CA ILE A 33 4.24 -4.57 16.49
C ILE A 33 4.39 -4.71 18.01
N ARG A 34 4.40 -5.96 18.50
CA ARG A 34 4.45 -6.26 19.95
C ARG A 34 5.80 -6.78 20.42
N ASP A 35 6.65 -7.18 19.49
CA ASP A 35 7.97 -7.75 19.78
C ASP A 35 9.00 -7.41 18.70
N GLN A 36 10.26 -7.67 19.02
CA GLN A 36 11.40 -7.37 18.15
C GLN A 36 11.41 -8.20 16.87
N ARG A 37 10.89 -9.44 16.91
CA ARG A 37 10.85 -10.32 15.73
C ARG A 37 9.85 -9.79 14.70
N ALA A 38 8.68 -9.35 15.15
CA ALA A 38 7.69 -8.70 14.30
C ALA A 38 8.27 -7.42 13.66
N LEU A 39 8.98 -6.61 14.44
CA LEU A 39 9.65 -5.41 13.92
C LEU A 39 10.67 -5.74 12.82
N GLN A 40 11.53 -6.74 13.06
CA GLN A 40 12.54 -7.18 12.09
C GLN A 40 11.91 -7.72 10.81
N ASN A 41 10.84 -8.50 10.93
CA ASN A 41 10.12 -9.05 9.78
C ASN A 41 9.49 -7.95 8.92
N ILE A 42 8.83 -6.97 9.53
CA ILE A 42 8.19 -5.87 8.78
C ILE A 42 9.24 -5.00 8.10
N ARG A 43 10.37 -4.70 8.77
CA ARG A 43 11.48 -3.97 8.14
C ARG A 43 12.02 -4.70 6.92
N ARG A 44 12.26 -6.01 7.06
CA ARG A 44 12.71 -6.87 5.95
C ARG A 44 11.70 -6.88 4.82
N TYR A 45 10.41 -6.99 5.13
CA TYR A 45 9.34 -6.92 4.13
C TYR A 45 9.39 -5.60 3.35
N ILE A 46 9.41 -4.45 4.02
CA ILE A 46 9.47 -3.13 3.36
C ILE A 46 10.71 -2.98 2.48
N GLN A 47 11.86 -3.51 2.91
CA GLN A 47 13.10 -3.46 2.13
C GLN A 47 13.06 -4.35 0.89
N ASN A 48 12.41 -5.50 0.98
CA ASN A 48 12.40 -6.51 -0.07
C ASN A 48 11.20 -6.40 -1.03
N ASP A 49 10.14 -5.69 -0.63
CA ASP A 49 8.89 -5.56 -1.38
C ASP A 49 9.09 -5.15 -2.86
N PRO A 50 9.98 -4.18 -3.21
CA PRO A 50 10.21 -3.83 -4.61
C PRO A 50 10.69 -5.00 -5.48
N LEU A 51 11.41 -5.96 -4.90
CA LEU A 51 11.94 -7.13 -5.60
C LEU A 51 10.88 -8.24 -5.76
N SER A 52 9.92 -8.29 -4.84
CA SER A 52 8.91 -9.35 -4.77
C SER A 52 7.53 -8.92 -5.28
N TRP A 53 7.35 -7.65 -5.67
CA TRP A 53 6.07 -7.09 -6.08
C TRP A 53 5.35 -7.89 -7.19
N TRP A 54 6.09 -8.42 -8.17
CA TRP A 54 5.53 -9.25 -9.25
C TRP A 54 4.97 -10.60 -8.78
N GLN A 55 5.39 -11.06 -7.61
CA GLN A 55 4.95 -12.31 -7.00
C GLN A 55 3.87 -12.07 -5.92
N ASP A 56 3.56 -10.81 -5.63
CA ASP A 56 2.59 -10.45 -4.59
C ASP A 56 1.17 -10.83 -5.02
N GLN A 57 0.39 -11.39 -4.09
CA GLN A 57 -0.98 -11.85 -4.36
C GLN A 57 -1.96 -10.69 -4.57
N LEU A 58 -1.62 -9.49 -4.09
CA LEU A 58 -2.37 -8.25 -4.28
C LEU A 58 -1.84 -7.44 -5.47
N HIS A 59 -0.90 -7.99 -6.24
CA HIS A 59 -0.48 -7.40 -7.51
C HIS A 59 -1.70 -7.27 -8.45
N PRO A 60 -1.86 -6.16 -9.20
CA PRO A 60 -2.99 -5.99 -10.11
C PRO A 60 -3.14 -7.12 -11.14
N ASN A 61 -2.02 -7.75 -11.51
CA ASN A 61 -1.96 -8.92 -12.38
C ASN A 61 -1.20 -10.04 -11.64
N PRO A 62 -1.83 -10.76 -10.70
CA PRO A 62 -1.12 -11.74 -9.90
C PRO A 62 -0.66 -12.90 -10.79
N PRO A 63 0.50 -13.53 -10.49
CA PRO A 63 0.92 -14.72 -11.22
C PRO A 63 -0.13 -15.82 -11.05
N SER A 64 -0.44 -16.52 -12.14
CA SER A 64 -1.37 -17.65 -12.13
C SER A 64 -0.94 -18.65 -11.06
N LYS A 65 -1.83 -18.97 -10.12
CA LYS A 65 -1.64 -20.12 -9.23
C LYS A 65 -1.66 -21.36 -10.12
N CYS A 66 -0.55 -22.10 -10.19
CA CYS A 66 -0.52 -23.42 -10.81
C CYS A 66 -1.56 -24.34 -10.16
#